data_AF-A0A1Y1LP62-F1
#
_entry.id   AF-A0A1Y1LP62-F1
#
_cell.length_a   1.000
_cell.length_b   1.000
_cell.length_c   1.000
_cell.angle_alpha   90.00
_cell.angle_beta   90.00
_cell.angle_gamma   90.00
#
_symmetry.space_group_name_H-M   'P 1'
#
loop_
_entity.id
_entity.type
_entity.pdbx_description
1 polymer ?
#
loop_
_entity_poly.entity_id
_entity_poly.type
_entity_poly.pdbx_seq_one_letter_code
_entity_poly.pdbx_strand_id
1 'polypeptide(L)'
;MAEEHILGQFQQENNAEEEVDNRLVQPLMEIFPEACPQFLRQICKGKRHSPDVLNSLMGEILDVDYPKRRKTESAPYRLNASEQLEQMKSILVDADPEYLQMHCDRLIDNPDYLKAFVSQAIETRNYPTLKKYLRKKQLSAQQKQYTSEFSVAKFLEVIPDPFQYFADSKRKVNGLDNHSHHYAMCYLRNKFALVSVRSIRESFIKNEERFLATCKELESYPSFKRLKSKRPKVVMPSVIQNIPLLQEIA
;
A
#
# COMPACT_ATOMS: atom_id res chain seq x y z
N MET A 1 75.14 15.84 -15.88
CA MET A 1 74.37 16.46 -14.78
C MET A 1 74.02 15.30 -13.85
N ALA A 2 74.95 14.82 -13.01
CA ALA A 2 75.38 15.45 -11.75
C ALA A 2 74.16 15.60 -10.82
N GLU A 3 73.92 14.62 -9.95
CA GLU A 3 74.47 14.52 -8.57
C GLU A 3 73.69 15.40 -7.59
N GLU A 4 73.01 14.75 -6.64
CA GLU A 4 73.16 14.95 -5.17
C GLU A 4 72.22 13.94 -4.45
N HIS A 5 72.75 12.86 -3.86
CA HIS A 5 73.24 12.71 -2.47
C HIS A 5 72.10 12.49 -1.45
N ILE A 6 71.80 11.25 -1.03
CA ILE A 6 72.46 10.42 0.03
C ILE A 6 72.19 10.92 1.46
N LEU A 7 71.34 10.21 2.22
CA LEU A 7 71.52 9.69 3.60
C LEU A 7 70.13 9.18 4.10
N GLY A 8 69.93 7.99 4.66
CA GLY A 8 70.87 6.99 5.14
C GLY A 8 70.18 5.63 5.35
N GLN A 9 71.00 4.60 5.25
CA GLN A 9 70.74 3.26 5.78
C GLN A 9 70.81 3.27 7.33
N PHE A 10 70.38 2.16 7.94
CA PHE A 10 70.21 1.87 9.37
C PHE A 10 68.88 2.41 9.93
N GLN A 11 67.88 1.59 10.29
CA GLN A 11 67.96 0.32 10.99
C GLN A 11 67.00 -0.73 10.40
N GLN A 12 67.53 -1.92 10.10
CA GLN A 12 66.82 -3.16 10.32
C GLN A 12 66.57 -3.26 11.84
N GLU A 13 65.34 -3.02 12.27
CA GLU A 13 64.85 -3.53 13.55
C GLU A 13 63.73 -4.52 13.29
N ASN A 14 64.01 -5.74 13.72
CA ASN A 14 63.16 -6.91 13.72
C ASN A 14 61.74 -6.59 14.20
N ASN A 15 60.73 -6.91 13.38
CA ASN A 15 59.46 -7.37 13.90
C ASN A 15 59.08 -8.63 13.13
N ALA A 16 59.51 -9.77 13.66
CA ALA A 16 58.91 -11.04 13.31
C ALA A 16 57.42 -10.93 13.68
N GLU A 17 56.55 -10.94 12.68
CA GLU A 17 55.12 -11.22 12.90
C GLU A 17 55.04 -12.66 13.46
N GLU A 18 55.03 -12.78 14.78
CA GLU A 18 54.75 -14.04 15.45
C GLU A 18 53.34 -14.49 15.05
N GLU A 19 53.26 -15.52 14.20
CA GLU A 19 52.00 -16.13 13.77
C GLU A 19 51.17 -16.54 15.00
N VAL A 20 50.01 -15.91 15.15
CA VAL A 20 49.00 -16.33 16.12
C VAL A 20 48.26 -17.52 15.53
N ASP A 21 48.30 -18.66 16.21
CA ASP A 21 47.59 -19.86 15.77
C ASP A 21 46.06 -19.63 15.86
N ASN A 22 45.42 -19.45 14.70
CA ASN A 22 43.97 -19.23 14.63
C ASN A 22 43.17 -20.42 15.17
N ARG A 23 43.76 -21.61 15.30
CA ARG A 23 43.11 -22.80 15.90
C ARG A 23 42.98 -22.67 17.42
N LEU A 24 43.76 -21.82 18.08
CA LEU A 24 43.58 -21.48 19.50
C LEU A 24 42.55 -20.36 19.71
N VAL A 25 42.56 -19.37 18.82
CA VAL A 25 41.73 -18.17 18.97
C VAL A 25 40.25 -18.47 18.71
N GLN A 26 39.93 -19.33 17.73
CA GLN A 26 38.54 -19.66 17.38
C GLN A 26 37.77 -20.33 18.54
N PRO A 27 38.27 -21.40 19.18
CA PRO A 27 37.59 -22.01 20.33
C PRO A 27 37.41 -21.03 21.51
N LEU A 28 38.41 -20.18 21.78
CA LEU A 28 38.31 -19.19 22.86
C LEU A 28 37.27 -18.10 22.57
N MET A 29 37.09 -17.72 21.30
CA MET A 29 36.01 -16.81 20.91
C MET A 29 34.62 -17.43 21.04
N GLU A 30 34.49 -18.75 20.87
CA GLU A 30 33.23 -19.47 21.08
C GLU A 30 32.90 -19.63 22.57
N ILE A 31 33.92 -19.91 23.40
CA ILE A 31 33.76 -20.07 24.86
C ILE A 31 33.52 -18.72 25.55
N PHE A 32 34.20 -17.66 25.09
CA PHE A 32 34.09 -16.30 25.63
C PHE A 32 33.61 -15.31 24.57
N PRO A 33 32.33 -15.35 24.15
CA PRO A 33 31.79 -14.48 23.10
C PRO A 33 31.80 -12.99 23.48
N GLU A 34 31.83 -12.72 24.78
CA GLU A 34 31.90 -11.38 25.37
C GLU A 34 33.33 -10.82 25.41
N ALA A 35 34.38 -11.61 25.16
CA ALA A 35 35.76 -11.16 25.24
C ALA A 35 36.19 -10.34 24.01
N CYS A 36 37.07 -9.35 24.20
CA CYS A 36 37.64 -8.59 23.11
C CYS A 36 38.51 -9.49 22.20
N PRO A 37 38.25 -9.56 20.88
CA PRO A 37 39.02 -10.42 19.97
C PRO A 37 40.52 -10.10 19.94
N GLN A 38 40.89 -8.84 20.19
CA GLN A 38 42.27 -8.39 20.17
C GLN A 38 43.04 -8.84 21.41
N PHE A 39 42.35 -8.91 22.56
CA PHE A 39 42.87 -9.49 23.80
C PHE A 39 43.09 -11.00 23.66
N LEU A 40 42.12 -11.74 23.11
CA LEU A 40 42.26 -13.18 22.87
C LEU A 40 43.45 -13.50 21.95
N ARG A 41 43.65 -12.71 20.88
CA ARG A 41 44.81 -12.84 19.99
C ARG A 41 46.14 -12.54 20.71
N GLN A 42 46.13 -11.61 21.65
CA GLN A 42 47.31 -11.24 22.42
C GLN A 42 47.74 -12.33 23.41
N ILE A 43 46.78 -12.95 24.12
CA ILE A 43 47.10 -14.05 25.04
C ILE A 43 47.50 -15.32 24.28
N CYS A 44 46.97 -15.52 23.07
CA CYS A 44 47.37 -16.63 22.20
C CYS A 44 48.71 -16.42 21.49
N LYS A 45 49.34 -15.24 21.60
CA LYS A 45 50.57 -14.92 20.88
C LYS A 45 51.72 -15.81 21.34
N GLY A 46 52.43 -16.43 20.38
CA GLY A 46 53.55 -17.34 20.66
C GLY A 46 53.19 -18.71 21.23
N LYS A 47 51.90 -19.03 21.40
CA LYS A 47 51.40 -20.33 21.90
C LYS A 47 50.92 -21.19 20.72
N ARG A 48 51.20 -22.50 20.76
CA ARG A 48 50.73 -23.48 19.75
C ARG A 48 49.49 -24.21 20.24
N HIS A 49 48.59 -24.58 19.33
CA HIS A 49 47.38 -25.31 19.68
C HIS A 49 47.69 -26.67 20.32
N SER A 50 47.39 -26.79 21.62
CA SER A 50 47.32 -28.05 22.35
C SER A 50 46.19 -27.97 23.39
N PRO A 51 45.57 -29.10 23.77
CA PRO A 51 44.47 -29.12 24.75
C PRO A 51 44.90 -28.60 26.13
N ASP A 52 46.14 -28.89 26.55
CA ASP A 52 46.67 -28.41 27.84
C ASP A 52 46.89 -26.89 27.83
N VAL A 53 47.35 -26.35 26.71
CA VAL A 53 47.54 -24.91 26.51
C VAL A 53 46.19 -24.20 26.46
N LEU A 54 45.18 -24.77 25.81
CA LEU A 54 43.83 -24.21 25.76
C LEU A 54 43.19 -24.14 27.17
N ASN A 55 43.30 -25.21 27.96
CA ASN A 55 42.77 -25.23 29.33
C ASN A 55 43.49 -24.23 30.25
N SER A 56 44.82 -24.11 30.12
CA SER A 56 45.60 -23.11 30.84
C SER A 56 45.19 -21.68 30.46
N LEU A 57 44.93 -21.44 29.17
CA LEU A 57 44.46 -20.15 28.65
C LEU A 57 43.06 -19.81 29.15
N MET A 58 42.17 -20.79 29.24
CA MET A 58 40.83 -20.60 29.81
C MET A 58 40.91 -20.21 31.29
N GLY A 59 41.80 -20.85 32.07
CA GLY A 59 42.07 -20.47 33.46
C GLY A 59 42.61 -19.06 33.58
N GLU A 60 43.59 -18.69 32.74
CA GLU A 60 44.18 -17.36 32.69
C GLU A 60 43.14 -16.27 32.33
N ILE A 61 42.20 -16.57 31.43
CA ILE A 61 41.09 -15.66 31.08
C ILE A 61 40.05 -15.57 32.20
N LEU A 62 39.82 -16.64 32.97
CA LEU A 62 38.86 -16.62 34.09
C LEU A 62 39.41 -15.90 35.32
N ASP A 63 40.73 -15.93 35.53
CA ASP A 63 41.39 -15.28 36.67
C ASP A 63 41.61 -13.78 36.47
N VAL A 64 41.63 -13.29 35.22
CA VAL A 64 41.87 -11.89 34.89
C VAL A 64 40.56 -11.24 34.45
N ASP A 65 40.18 -10.10 35.04
CA ASP A 65 39.05 -9.30 34.55
C ASP A 65 39.38 -8.78 33.13
N TYR A 66 38.92 -9.51 32.12
CA TYR A 66 39.31 -9.30 30.73
C TYR A 66 38.46 -8.22 30.05
N PRO A 67 39.05 -7.47 29.10
CA PRO A 67 38.32 -6.45 28.37
C PRO A 67 37.20 -7.08 27.55
N LYS A 68 35.96 -6.68 27.85
CA LYS A 68 34.78 -7.12 27.11
C LYS A 68 34.71 -6.44 25.75
N ARG A 69 34.18 -7.14 24.77
CA ARG A 69 33.86 -6.61 23.44
C ARG A 69 32.95 -5.40 23.63
N ARG A 70 33.33 -4.26 23.05
CA ARG A 70 32.40 -3.12 22.96
C ARG A 70 31.16 -3.64 22.25
N LYS A 71 29.97 -3.50 22.85
CA LYS A 71 28.70 -3.75 22.17
C LYS A 71 28.68 -2.87 20.94
N THR A 72 29.06 -3.43 19.79
CA THR A 72 28.71 -2.84 18.53
C THR A 72 27.20 -2.99 18.51
N GLU A 73 26.48 -1.92 18.83
CA GLU A 73 25.11 -1.79 18.37
C GLU A 73 25.20 -2.02 16.87
N SER A 74 24.88 -3.24 16.43
CA SER A 74 24.77 -3.55 15.03
C SER A 74 23.85 -2.47 14.46
N ALA A 75 24.31 -1.77 13.42
CA ALA A 75 23.53 -0.75 12.76
C ALA A 75 22.09 -1.25 12.63
N PRO A 76 21.08 -0.47 13.04
CA PRO A 76 19.71 -0.95 13.10
C PRO A 76 19.38 -1.58 11.76
N TYR A 77 18.99 -2.85 11.78
CA TYR A 77 18.56 -3.60 10.60
C TYR A 77 17.31 -2.90 10.05
N ARG A 78 17.52 -1.87 9.23
CA ARG A 78 16.46 -1.14 8.55
C ARG A 78 16.00 -2.02 7.41
N LEU A 79 14.95 -2.79 7.65
CA LEU A 79 14.19 -3.41 6.57
C LEU A 79 13.76 -2.30 5.61
N ASN A 80 13.96 -2.52 4.31
CA ASN A 80 13.42 -1.62 3.30
C ASN A 80 11.89 -1.62 3.41
N ALA A 81 11.23 -0.48 3.16
CA ALA A 81 9.76 -0.35 3.26
C ALA A 81 9.01 -1.43 2.46
N SER A 82 9.57 -1.84 1.32
CA SER A 82 9.06 -2.92 0.48
C SER A 82 9.10 -4.29 1.16
N GLU A 83 10.17 -4.60 1.89
CA GLU A 83 10.33 -5.87 2.60
C GLU A 83 9.39 -5.93 3.80
N GLN A 84 9.21 -4.82 4.52
CA GLN A 84 8.24 -4.71 5.61
C GLN A 84 6.81 -4.93 5.11
N LEU A 85 6.46 -4.33 3.97
CA LEU A 85 5.15 -4.49 3.37
C LEU A 85 4.88 -5.94 2.93
N GLU A 86 5.85 -6.60 2.30
CA GLU A 86 5.71 -8.03 1.93
C GLU A 86 5.59 -8.93 3.15
N GLN A 87 6.35 -8.67 4.21
CA GLN A 87 6.19 -9.38 5.49
C GLN A 87 4.78 -9.20 6.06
N MET A 88 4.26 -7.96 6.08
CA MET A 88 2.91 -7.70 6.58
C MET A 88 1.82 -8.35 5.75
N LYS A 89 1.94 -8.36 4.41
CA LYS A 89 1.02 -9.09 3.53
C LYS A 89 1.05 -10.59 3.79
N SER A 90 2.23 -11.16 4.10
CA SER A 90 2.36 -12.59 4.39
C SER A 90 1.70 -12.98 5.71
N ILE A 91 1.70 -12.08 6.71
CA ILE A 91 1.10 -12.29 8.02
C ILE A 91 -0.41 -12.01 7.99
N LEU A 92 -0.81 -10.89 7.39
CA LEU A 92 -2.18 -10.40 7.32
C LEU A 92 -2.75 -10.59 5.90
N VAL A 93 -2.95 -11.85 5.53
CA VAL A 93 -3.28 -12.26 4.15
C VAL A 93 -4.59 -11.64 3.63
N ASP A 94 -5.56 -11.37 4.50
CA ASP A 94 -6.85 -10.74 4.14
C ASP A 94 -6.87 -9.22 4.39
N ALA A 95 -5.75 -8.57 4.69
CA ALA A 95 -5.74 -7.13 4.90
C ALA A 95 -5.73 -6.33 3.59
N ASP A 96 -6.32 -5.13 3.62
CA ASP A 96 -6.28 -4.18 2.51
C ASP A 96 -4.82 -3.71 2.28
N PRO A 97 -4.27 -3.88 1.06
CA PRO A 97 -2.89 -3.52 0.77
C PRO A 97 -2.60 -2.02 0.90
N GLU A 98 -3.56 -1.14 0.60
CA GLU A 98 -3.38 0.31 0.77
C GLU A 98 -3.32 0.67 2.27
N TYR A 99 -4.12 -0.01 3.09
CA TYR A 99 -4.08 0.14 4.53
C TYR A 99 -2.74 -0.31 5.11
N LEU A 100 -2.23 -1.48 4.69
CA LEU A 100 -0.92 -1.97 5.11
C LEU A 100 0.19 -1.00 4.70
N GLN A 101 0.18 -0.55 3.45
CA GLN A 101 1.19 0.39 2.94
C GLN A 101 1.22 1.69 3.73
N MET A 102 0.05 2.29 4.02
CA MET A 102 -0.04 3.50 4.86
C MET A 102 0.59 3.29 6.25
N HIS A 103 0.42 2.11 6.84
CA HIS A 103 1.00 1.78 8.14
C HIS A 103 2.50 1.50 8.06
N CYS A 104 2.99 0.84 7.00
CA CYS A 104 4.43 0.70 6.74
C CYS A 104 5.10 2.07 6.59
N ASP A 105 4.54 2.95 5.76
CA ASP A 105 5.11 4.27 5.48
C ASP A 105 5.15 5.14 6.75
N ARG A 106 4.13 5.04 7.61
CA ARG A 106 4.06 5.80 8.87
C ARG A 106 5.02 5.26 9.94
N LEU A 107 5.24 3.95 9.97
CA LEU A 107 5.99 3.27 11.04
C LEU A 107 7.39 2.82 10.61
N ILE A 108 7.88 3.31 9.47
CA ILE A 108 9.15 2.89 8.85
C ILE A 108 10.35 3.02 9.80
N ASP A 109 10.38 4.07 10.61
CA ASP A 109 11.47 4.37 11.56
C ASP A 109 11.29 3.65 12.92
N ASN A 110 10.17 2.95 13.12
CA ASN A 110 9.72 2.47 14.43
C ASN A 110 9.33 0.97 14.39
N PRO A 111 10.33 0.06 14.38
CA PRO A 111 10.09 -1.37 14.23
C PRO A 111 9.29 -1.98 15.39
N ASP A 112 9.42 -1.46 16.61
CA ASP A 112 8.69 -1.99 17.76
C ASP A 112 7.19 -1.66 17.71
N TYR A 113 6.84 -0.46 17.22
CA TYR A 113 5.44 -0.08 16.99
C TYR A 113 4.83 -0.88 15.85
N LEU A 114 5.61 -1.22 14.81
CA LEU A 114 5.15 -2.09 13.73
C LEU A 114 4.82 -3.50 14.24
N LYS A 115 5.68 -4.07 15.10
CA LYS A 115 5.42 -5.38 15.74
C LYS A 115 4.16 -5.34 16.59
N ALA A 116 4.00 -4.30 17.43
CA ALA A 116 2.81 -4.15 18.25
C ALA A 116 1.54 -4.03 17.41
N PHE A 117 1.58 -3.27 16.31
CA PHE A 117 0.48 -3.16 15.36
C PHE A 117 0.10 -4.52 14.76
N VAL A 118 1.08 -5.28 14.27
CA VAL A 118 0.82 -6.61 13.68
C VAL A 118 0.21 -7.56 14.71
N SER A 119 0.75 -7.61 15.93
CA SER A 119 0.19 -8.43 17.01
C SER A 119 -1.26 -8.05 17.32
N GLN A 120 -1.55 -6.75 17.47
CA GLN A 120 -2.90 -6.27 17.72
C GLN A 120 -3.86 -6.57 16.55
N ALA A 121 -3.39 -6.46 15.32
CA ALA A 121 -4.17 -6.78 14.13
C ALA A 121 -4.51 -8.28 14.08
N ILE A 122 -3.58 -9.17 14.43
CA ILE A 122 -3.83 -10.62 14.51
C ILE A 122 -4.86 -10.94 15.59
N GLU A 123 -4.74 -10.33 16.77
CA GLU A 123 -5.65 -10.56 17.91
C GLU A 123 -7.06 -10.06 17.65
N THR A 124 -7.19 -8.80 17.22
CA THR A 124 -8.50 -8.14 17.07
C THR A 124 -9.16 -8.42 15.74
N ARG A 125 -8.39 -8.73 14.69
CA ARG A 125 -8.83 -8.85 13.29
C ARG A 125 -9.68 -7.69 12.79
N ASN A 126 -9.54 -6.52 13.42
CA ASN A 126 -10.34 -5.34 13.13
C ASN A 126 -9.58 -4.42 12.17
N TYR A 127 -9.45 -4.85 10.92
CA TYR A 127 -8.80 -4.07 9.87
C TYR A 127 -9.59 -4.14 8.54
N PRO A 128 -9.44 -3.15 7.65
CA PRO A 128 -10.02 -3.21 6.32
C PRO A 128 -9.50 -4.43 5.56
N THR A 129 -10.40 -5.14 4.88
CA THR A 129 -10.05 -6.40 4.23
C THR A 129 -9.77 -6.26 2.74
N LEU A 130 -8.95 -7.17 2.20
CA LEU A 130 -8.63 -7.28 0.78
C LEU A 130 -9.91 -7.45 -0.04
N LYS A 131 -10.88 -8.24 0.44
CA LYS A 131 -12.19 -8.39 -0.21
C LYS A 131 -12.93 -7.06 -0.36
N LYS A 132 -12.94 -6.23 0.69
CA LYS A 132 -13.58 -4.90 0.65
C LYS A 132 -12.83 -3.97 -0.31
N TYR A 133 -11.49 -4.01 -0.28
CA TYR A 133 -10.63 -3.26 -1.19
C TYR A 133 -10.94 -3.57 -2.67
N LEU A 134 -10.89 -4.86 -3.03
CA LEU A 134 -11.15 -5.31 -4.40
C LEU A 134 -12.56 -4.92 -4.87
N ARG A 135 -13.57 -5.07 -4.01
CA ARG A 135 -14.94 -4.65 -4.32
C ARG A 135 -15.02 -3.14 -4.58
N LYS A 136 -14.38 -2.31 -3.74
CA LYS A 136 -14.32 -0.85 -3.93
C LYS A 136 -13.62 -0.48 -5.23
N LYS A 137 -12.49 -1.14 -5.53
CA LYS A 137 -11.73 -0.94 -6.76
C LYS A 137 -12.54 -1.30 -8.00
N GLN A 138 -13.23 -2.44 -7.99
CA GLN A 138 -14.11 -2.86 -9.08
C GLN A 138 -15.27 -1.88 -9.28
N LEU A 139 -15.95 -1.48 -8.20
CA LEU A 139 -17.06 -0.53 -8.29
C LEU A 139 -16.58 0.84 -8.82
N SER A 140 -15.43 1.32 -8.35
CA SER A 140 -14.84 2.57 -8.85
C SER A 140 -14.46 2.47 -10.34
N ALA A 141 -13.91 1.33 -10.77
CA ALA A 141 -13.61 1.09 -12.18
C ALA A 141 -14.88 1.10 -13.04
N GLN A 142 -15.95 0.44 -12.58
CA GLN A 142 -17.25 0.48 -13.25
C GLN A 142 -17.82 1.90 -13.32
N GLN A 143 -17.76 2.69 -12.23
CA GLN A 143 -18.21 4.09 -12.25
C GLN A 143 -17.45 4.91 -13.30
N LYS A 144 -16.13 4.74 -13.39
CA LYS A 144 -15.30 5.45 -14.38
C LYS A 144 -15.72 5.12 -15.81
N GLN A 145 -16.10 3.88 -16.10
CA GLN A 145 -16.57 3.47 -17.43
C GLN A 145 -17.81 4.24 -17.90
N TYR A 146 -18.64 4.78 -17.00
CA TYR A 146 -19.83 5.55 -17.35
C TYR A 146 -19.71 7.05 -17.06
N THR A 147 -18.54 7.52 -16.61
CA THR A 147 -18.34 8.93 -16.24
C THR A 147 -17.15 9.54 -16.96
N SER A 148 -15.91 9.22 -16.54
CA SER A 148 -14.69 9.83 -17.09
C SER A 148 -14.09 9.07 -18.27
N GLU A 149 -14.31 7.76 -18.35
CA GLU A 149 -13.69 6.86 -19.34
C GLU A 149 -14.75 6.19 -20.24
N PHE A 150 -15.82 6.92 -20.54
CA PHE A 150 -16.91 6.40 -21.36
C PHE A 150 -16.45 6.06 -22.78
N SER A 151 -16.81 4.86 -23.22
CA SER A 151 -16.57 4.37 -24.57
C SER A 151 -17.79 3.61 -25.06
N VAL A 152 -18.28 3.98 -26.24
CA VAL A 152 -19.42 3.32 -26.89
C VAL A 152 -19.14 1.83 -27.10
N ALA A 153 -17.92 1.44 -27.48
CA ALA A 153 -17.56 0.04 -27.67
C ALA A 153 -17.71 -0.76 -26.36
N LYS A 154 -17.17 -0.25 -25.25
CA LYS A 154 -17.29 -0.88 -23.92
C LYS A 154 -18.73 -0.89 -23.42
N PHE A 155 -19.50 0.15 -23.72
CA PHE A 155 -20.92 0.20 -23.39
C PHE A 155 -21.70 -0.88 -24.12
N LEU A 156 -21.45 -1.06 -25.42
CA LEU A 156 -22.08 -2.08 -26.26
C LEU A 156 -21.65 -3.50 -25.90
N GLU A 157 -20.43 -3.71 -25.37
CA GLU A 157 -20.03 -5.00 -24.79
C GLU A 157 -20.92 -5.40 -23.60
N VAL A 158 -21.37 -4.43 -22.80
CA VAL A 158 -22.26 -4.66 -21.65
C VAL A 158 -23.72 -4.72 -22.08
N ILE A 159 -24.14 -3.85 -23.01
CA ILE A 159 -25.51 -3.76 -23.54
C ILE A 159 -25.45 -3.84 -25.07
N PRO A 160 -25.49 -5.06 -25.66
CA PRO A 160 -25.29 -5.25 -27.10
C PRO A 160 -26.32 -4.54 -27.99
N ASP A 161 -27.58 -4.50 -27.56
CA ASP A 161 -28.65 -3.76 -28.23
C ASP A 161 -29.30 -2.78 -27.25
N PRO A 162 -28.76 -1.56 -27.12
CA PRO A 162 -29.29 -0.59 -26.18
C PRO A 162 -30.68 -0.09 -26.57
N PHE A 163 -31.01 -0.06 -27.87
CA PHE A 163 -32.31 0.40 -28.32
C PHE A 163 -33.41 -0.54 -27.85
N GLN A 164 -33.26 -1.84 -28.06
CA GLN A 164 -34.21 -2.83 -27.56
C GLN A 164 -34.21 -2.86 -26.03
N TYR A 165 -33.03 -2.87 -25.40
CA TYR A 165 -32.89 -2.95 -23.94
C TYR A 165 -33.62 -1.82 -23.21
N PHE A 166 -33.41 -0.56 -23.61
CA PHE A 166 -34.04 0.58 -22.94
C PHE A 166 -35.47 0.86 -23.42
N ALA A 167 -35.87 0.37 -24.60
CA ALA A 167 -37.25 0.51 -25.09
C ALA A 167 -38.22 -0.53 -24.54
N ASP A 168 -37.73 -1.64 -23.99
CA ASP A 168 -38.58 -2.69 -23.41
C ASP A 168 -39.48 -2.12 -22.30
N SER A 169 -40.79 -2.27 -22.49
CA SER A 169 -41.81 -1.82 -21.54
C SER A 169 -41.99 -2.74 -20.34
N LYS A 170 -41.50 -3.98 -20.42
CA LYS A 170 -41.54 -4.94 -19.32
C LYS A 170 -40.35 -4.79 -18.38
N ARG A 171 -39.30 -4.07 -18.81
CA ARG A 171 -38.10 -3.85 -18.01
C ARG A 171 -38.39 -2.87 -16.87
N LYS A 172 -38.17 -3.31 -15.64
CA LYS A 172 -38.19 -2.45 -14.46
C LYS A 172 -36.79 -1.86 -14.23
N VAL A 173 -36.73 -0.56 -13.95
CA VAL A 173 -35.50 0.08 -13.48
C VAL A 173 -35.28 -0.34 -12.04
N ASN A 174 -34.52 -1.41 -11.84
CA ASN A 174 -34.22 -1.92 -10.50
C ASN A 174 -33.07 -1.11 -9.87
N GLY A 175 -33.17 -0.89 -8.56
CA GLY A 175 -32.05 -0.37 -7.76
C GLY A 175 -31.99 1.15 -7.63
N LEU A 176 -33.03 1.91 -7.97
CA LEU A 176 -33.13 3.32 -7.60
C LEU A 176 -33.49 3.46 -6.12
N ASP A 177 -32.48 3.64 -5.27
CA ASP A 177 -32.68 4.07 -3.89
C ASP A 177 -33.02 5.57 -3.81
N ASN A 178 -33.35 6.07 -2.62
CA ASN A 178 -33.72 7.48 -2.42
C ASN A 178 -32.62 8.45 -2.93
N HIS A 179 -31.35 8.09 -2.78
CA HIS A 179 -30.23 8.90 -3.27
C HIS A 179 -30.15 8.90 -4.80
N SER A 180 -30.31 7.74 -5.42
CA SER A 180 -30.28 7.58 -6.87
C SER A 180 -31.49 8.24 -7.54
N HIS A 181 -32.66 8.18 -6.91
CA HIS A 181 -33.84 8.93 -7.37
C HIS A 181 -33.60 10.45 -7.31
N HIS A 182 -32.93 10.96 -6.27
CA HIS A 182 -32.51 12.35 -6.22
C HIS A 182 -31.58 12.71 -7.40
N TYR A 183 -30.58 11.87 -7.70
CA TYR A 183 -29.65 12.10 -8.80
C TYR A 183 -30.32 12.03 -10.17
N ALA A 184 -31.22 11.06 -10.37
CA ALA A 184 -32.06 10.94 -11.56
C ALA A 184 -32.84 12.24 -11.82
N MET A 185 -33.50 12.76 -10.77
CA MET A 185 -34.22 14.02 -10.86
C MET A 185 -33.32 15.21 -11.15
N CYS A 186 -32.12 15.28 -10.56
CA CYS A 186 -31.16 16.34 -10.86
C CYS A 186 -30.69 16.30 -12.32
N TYR A 187 -30.41 15.11 -12.87
CA TYR A 187 -30.10 14.93 -14.29
C TYR A 187 -31.23 15.42 -15.18
N LEU A 188 -32.47 14.96 -14.94
CA LEU A 188 -33.64 15.37 -15.74
C LEU A 188 -33.93 16.87 -15.62
N ARG A 189 -33.78 17.45 -14.43
CA ARG A 189 -33.94 18.91 -14.22
C ARG A 189 -32.95 19.72 -15.05
N ASN A 190 -31.72 19.25 -15.17
CA ASN A 190 -30.66 19.88 -15.94
C ASN A 190 -30.86 19.71 -17.45
N LYS A 191 -31.24 18.50 -17.90
CA LYS A 191 -31.53 18.20 -19.31
C LYS A 191 -32.74 18.97 -19.82
N PHE A 192 -33.82 19.02 -19.03
CA PHE A 192 -35.09 19.67 -19.39
C PHE A 192 -35.30 20.99 -18.64
N ALA A 193 -34.32 21.90 -18.69
CA ALA A 193 -34.32 23.16 -17.94
C ALA A 193 -35.53 24.10 -18.18
N LEU A 194 -36.28 23.88 -19.27
CA LEU A 194 -37.48 24.63 -19.64
C LEU A 194 -38.79 23.92 -19.25
N VAL A 195 -38.78 22.67 -18.78
CA VAL A 195 -40.00 21.94 -18.39
C VAL A 195 -40.14 21.96 -16.88
N SER A 196 -41.30 22.33 -16.31
CA SER A 196 -41.46 22.50 -14.86
C SER A 196 -41.00 21.27 -14.06
N VAL A 197 -40.43 21.47 -12.85
CA VAL A 197 -39.95 20.35 -12.01
C VAL A 197 -41.09 19.38 -11.66
N ARG A 198 -42.30 19.92 -11.45
CA ARG A 198 -43.51 19.13 -11.22
C ARG A 198 -43.80 18.22 -12.41
N SER A 199 -43.80 18.77 -13.62
CA SER A 199 -44.06 18.00 -14.85
C SER A 199 -42.98 16.95 -15.10
N ILE A 200 -41.71 17.27 -14.85
CA ILE A 200 -40.61 16.28 -14.93
C ILE A 200 -40.87 15.12 -13.97
N ARG A 201 -41.23 15.42 -12.71
CA ARG A 201 -41.53 14.39 -11.71
C ARG A 201 -42.74 13.54 -12.11
N GLU A 202 -43.82 14.18 -12.55
CA GLU A 202 -45.04 13.50 -13.00
C GLU A 202 -44.75 12.56 -14.18
N SER A 203 -44.01 13.02 -15.20
CA SER A 203 -43.60 12.17 -16.32
C SER A 203 -42.66 11.05 -15.90
N PHE A 204 -41.73 11.30 -14.98
CA PHE A 204 -40.80 10.26 -14.50
C PHE A 204 -41.54 9.15 -13.75
N ILE A 205 -42.46 9.51 -12.85
CA ILE A 205 -43.32 8.55 -12.14
C ILE A 205 -44.24 7.80 -13.12
N LYS A 206 -44.88 8.52 -14.04
CA LYS A 206 -45.78 7.95 -15.06
C LYS A 206 -45.11 6.90 -15.94
N ASN A 207 -43.82 7.10 -16.25
CA ASN A 207 -43.05 6.17 -17.08
C ASN A 207 -42.33 5.08 -16.26
N GLU A 208 -42.68 4.91 -14.98
CA GLU A 208 -42.05 3.93 -14.08
C GLU A 208 -40.53 4.11 -14.00
N GLU A 209 -40.08 5.37 -13.92
CA GLU A 209 -38.68 5.75 -13.76
C GLU A 209 -37.77 5.38 -14.95
N ARG A 210 -38.35 4.98 -16.09
CA ARG A 210 -37.61 4.68 -17.32
C ARG A 210 -37.17 5.96 -18.01
N PHE A 211 -35.86 6.13 -18.17
CA PHE A 211 -35.29 7.37 -18.71
C PHE A 211 -35.62 7.59 -20.18
N LEU A 212 -35.52 6.56 -21.01
CA LEU A 212 -35.79 6.71 -22.45
C LEU A 212 -37.23 7.18 -22.71
N ALA A 213 -38.21 6.54 -22.06
CA ALA A 213 -39.62 6.91 -22.18
C ALA A 213 -39.89 8.33 -21.64
N THR A 214 -39.31 8.64 -20.48
CA THR A 214 -39.43 9.98 -19.86
C THR A 214 -38.79 11.06 -20.73
N CYS A 215 -37.61 10.81 -21.30
CA CYS A 215 -36.96 11.77 -22.19
C CYS A 215 -37.79 12.00 -23.45
N LYS A 216 -38.29 10.94 -24.09
CA LYS A 216 -39.17 11.08 -25.28
C LYS A 216 -40.41 11.91 -24.97
N GLU A 217 -41.06 11.68 -23.84
CA GLU A 217 -42.22 12.48 -23.42
C GLU A 217 -41.84 13.96 -23.20
N LEU A 218 -40.75 14.23 -22.49
CA LEU A 218 -40.31 15.60 -22.17
C LEU A 218 -39.69 16.34 -23.38
N GLU A 219 -39.16 15.64 -24.37
CA GLU A 219 -38.71 16.21 -25.64
C GLU A 219 -39.91 16.66 -26.48
N SER A 220 -41.00 15.89 -26.45
CA SER A 220 -42.28 16.23 -27.09
C SER A 220 -43.09 17.30 -26.35
N TYR A 221 -42.56 17.88 -25.27
CA TYR A 221 -43.30 18.79 -24.41
C TYR A 221 -43.67 20.09 -25.15
N PRO A 222 -44.96 20.48 -25.21
CA PRO A 222 -45.41 21.61 -26.02
C PRO A 222 -44.78 22.94 -25.58
N SER A 223 -44.45 23.81 -26.55
CA SER A 223 -43.79 25.10 -26.30
C SER A 223 -44.57 25.99 -25.33
N PHE A 224 -45.90 26.02 -25.42
CA PHE A 224 -46.76 26.83 -24.55
C PHE A 224 -46.80 26.33 -23.09
N LYS A 225 -46.40 25.08 -22.81
CA LYS A 225 -46.27 24.54 -21.45
C LYS A 225 -44.85 24.68 -20.88
N ARG A 226 -43.90 25.18 -21.68
CA ARG A 226 -42.52 25.42 -21.22
C ARG A 226 -42.45 26.71 -20.40
N LEU A 227 -41.50 26.75 -19.49
CA LEU A 227 -41.15 27.95 -18.76
C LEU A 227 -40.57 29.00 -19.71
N LYS A 228 -40.81 30.27 -19.41
CA LYS A 228 -40.30 31.41 -20.19
C LYS A 228 -38.78 31.56 -20.10
N SER A 229 -38.18 31.12 -19.00
CA SER A 229 -36.74 31.18 -18.75
C SER A 229 -36.20 29.82 -18.33
N LYS A 230 -34.92 29.57 -18.67
CA LYS A 230 -34.22 28.36 -18.24
C LYS A 230 -33.98 28.44 -16.73
N ARG A 231 -34.25 27.34 -16.02
CA ARG A 231 -33.86 27.21 -14.61
C ARG A 231 -32.34 27.17 -14.46
N PRO A 232 -31.81 27.59 -13.30
CA PRO A 232 -30.41 27.37 -12.96
C PRO A 232 -30.09 25.88 -12.91
N LYS A 233 -28.87 25.53 -13.32
CA LYS A 233 -28.37 24.16 -13.24
C LYS A 233 -28.24 23.74 -11.78
N VAL A 234 -28.63 22.51 -11.50
CA VAL A 234 -28.43 21.86 -10.22
C VAL A 234 -27.07 21.17 -10.24
N VAL A 235 -26.30 21.35 -9.18
CA VAL A 235 -25.02 20.66 -9.01
C VAL A 235 -25.30 19.16 -8.86
N MET A 236 -24.70 18.37 -9.76
CA MET A 236 -24.68 16.91 -9.63
C MET A 236 -23.59 16.51 -8.64
N PRO A 237 -23.77 15.41 -7.87
CA PRO A 237 -22.69 14.86 -7.08
C PRO A 237 -21.49 14.53 -7.98
N SER A 238 -20.28 14.68 -7.44
CA SER A 238 -19.05 14.32 -8.15
C SER A 238 -18.92 12.82 -8.40
N VAL A 239 -19.58 11.99 -7.57
CA VAL A 239 -19.56 10.53 -7.67
C VAL A 239 -20.98 9.99 -7.51
N ILE A 240 -21.47 9.30 -8.54
CA ILE A 240 -22.71 8.52 -8.50
C ILE A 240 -22.32 7.06 -8.38
N GLN A 241 -22.76 6.39 -7.31
CA GLN A 241 -22.36 5.00 -7.07
C GLN A 241 -23.21 3.96 -7.80
N ASN A 242 -24.41 4.35 -8.19
CA ASN A 242 -25.40 3.48 -8.79
C ASN A 242 -25.10 3.23 -10.27
N ILE A 243 -24.51 2.08 -10.56
CA ILE A 243 -24.18 1.67 -11.93
C ILE A 243 -25.43 1.55 -12.83
N PRO A 244 -26.54 0.92 -12.41
CA PRO A 244 -27.77 0.93 -13.20
C PRO A 244 -28.25 2.33 -13.60
N LEU A 245 -28.25 3.29 -12.67
CA LEU A 245 -28.60 4.67 -12.99
C LEU A 245 -27.62 5.30 -13.98
N LEU A 246 -26.31 5.05 -13.83
CA LEU A 246 -25.30 5.54 -14.77
C LEU A 246 -25.51 4.97 -16.18
N GLN A 247 -25.92 3.71 -16.31
CA GLN A 247 -26.25 3.10 -17.59
C GLN A 247 -27.47 3.74 -18.28
N GLU A 248 -28.46 4.21 -17.51
CA GLU A 248 -29.65 4.89 -18.06
C GLU A 248 -29.35 6.30 -18.60
N ILE A 249 -28.32 6.97 -18.06
CA ILE A 249 -28.03 8.38 -18.36
C ILE A 249 -26.80 8.61 -19.24
N ALA A 250 -26.00 7.57 -19.46
CA ALA A 250 -24.83 7.56 -20.35
C ALA A 250 -25.25 7.68 -21.82
#